data_AF-A0A8J7AUT9-F1
#
_entry.id   AF-A0A8J7AUT9-F1
#
_cell.length_a   1.000
_cell.length_b   1.000
_cell.length_c   1.000
_cell.angle_alpha   90.00
_cell.angle_beta   90.00
_cell.angle_gamma   90.00
#
_symmetry.space_group_name_H-M   'P 1'
#
loop_
_entity.id
_entity.type
_entity.pdbx_description
1 polymer ?
#
loop_
_entity_poly.entity_id
_entity_poly.type
_entity_poly.pdbx_seq_one_letter_code
_entity_poly.pdbx_strand_id
1 'polypeptide(L)'
;MDGLIIFAVLLGIGYFFGARAEKQHLLFLQHREQAIKGLVLSTAGAKATVPNAHQAELFVGSVVISSDFFKTFVAGIMNLFGGRITVYESLLERGRREALLRMEETALAWGAERIVNIRIQTAELSGNSGKGVVALEVIAYGTGVR
;
A
#
# COMPACT_ATOMS: atom_id res chain seq x y z
N MET A 1 -29.62 25.54 14.30
CA MET A 1 -28.19 25.58 14.66
C MET A 1 -27.71 24.21 15.15
N ASP A 2 -28.56 23.47 15.86
CA ASP A 2 -28.23 22.16 16.47
C ASP A 2 -27.79 21.08 15.46
N GLY A 3 -28.43 21.00 14.29
CA GLY A 3 -28.03 20.03 13.26
C GLY A 3 -26.62 20.24 12.70
N LEU A 4 -26.15 21.49 12.63
CA LEU A 4 -24.82 21.81 12.11
C LEU A 4 -23.73 21.46 13.14
N ILE A 5 -24.04 21.62 14.43
CA ILE A 5 -23.18 21.22 15.54
C ILE A 5 -23.06 19.69 15.58
N ILE A 6 -24.18 18.96 15.49
CA ILE A 6 -24.18 17.49 15.45
C ILE A 6 -23.36 16.97 14.27
N PHE A 7 -23.55 17.56 13.08
CA PHE A 7 -22.77 17.22 11.89
C PHE A 7 -21.27 17.44 12.09
N ALA A 8 -20.87 18.61 12.61
CA ALA A 8 -19.47 18.92 12.87
C ALA A 8 -18.82 17.96 13.89
N VAL A 9 -19.57 17.55 14.92
CA VAL A 9 -19.10 16.58 15.92
C VAL A 9 -18.89 15.20 15.30
N LEU A 10 -19.86 14.69 14.53
CA LEU A 10 -19.73 13.41 13.83
C LEU A 10 -18.56 13.41 12.84
N LEU A 11 -18.36 14.54 12.14
CA LEU A 11 -17.25 14.75 11.23
C LEU A 11 -15.91 14.72 11.99
N GLY A 12 -15.81 15.40 13.12
CA GLY A 12 -14.61 15.40 13.96
C GLY A 12 -14.26 14.01 14.51
N ILE A 13 -15.27 13.25 14.94
CA ILE A 13 -15.12 11.86 15.40
C ILE A 13 -14.59 10.98 14.26
N GLY A 14 -15.24 11.02 13.10
CA GLY A 14 -14.82 10.22 11.93
C GLY A 14 -13.38 10.51 11.51
N TYR A 15 -13.00 11.79 11.44
CA TYR A 15 -11.63 12.20 11.14
C TYR A 15 -10.63 11.68 12.19
N PHE A 16 -10.94 11.83 13.48
CA PHE A 16 -10.06 11.41 14.56
C PHE A 16 -9.81 9.90 14.55
N PHE A 17 -10.87 9.09 14.44
CA PHE A 17 -10.74 7.64 14.38
C PHE A 17 -10.06 7.19 13.09
N GLY A 18 -10.36 7.81 11.95
CA GLY A 18 -9.70 7.53 10.67
C GLY A 18 -8.20 7.81 10.71
N ALA A 19 -7.80 8.98 11.19
CA ALA A 19 -6.40 9.36 11.35
C ALA A 19 -5.65 8.46 12.35
N ARG A 20 -6.32 8.09 13.45
CA ARG A 20 -5.75 7.16 14.43
C ARG A 20 -5.54 5.76 13.83
N ALA A 21 -6.54 5.21 13.14
CA ALA A 21 -6.44 3.90 12.51
C ALA A 21 -5.32 3.85 11.47
N GLU A 22 -5.19 4.91 10.66
CA GLU A 22 -4.11 5.07 9.69
C GLU A 22 -2.72 5.08 10.34
N LYS A 23 -2.54 5.89 11.39
CA LYS A 23 -1.27 5.94 12.13
C LYS A 23 -0.92 4.59 12.75
N GLN A 24 -1.90 3.92 13.35
CA GLN A 24 -1.69 2.58 13.93
C GLN A 24 -1.32 1.56 12.86
N HIS A 25 -1.97 1.59 11.70
CA HIS A 25 -1.65 0.69 10.61
C HIS A 25 -0.23 0.90 10.08
N LEU A 26 0.24 2.15 9.95
CA LEU A 26 1.62 2.44 9.56
C LEU A 26 2.64 1.88 10.57
N LEU A 27 2.37 2.00 11.87
CA LEU A 27 3.22 1.41 12.90
C LEU A 27 3.24 -0.12 12.84
N PHE A 28 2.09 -0.73 12.56
CA PHE A 28 1.98 -2.18 12.37
C PHE A 28 2.81 -2.66 11.15
N LEU A 29 2.74 -1.94 10.03
CA LEU A 29 3.58 -2.20 8.86
C LEU A 29 5.07 -2.10 9.20
N GLN A 30 5.47 -1.06 9.95
CA GLN A 30 6.88 -0.90 10.37
C GLN A 30 7.37 -2.07 11.22
N HIS A 31 6.52 -2.59 12.11
CA HIS A 31 6.87 -3.75 12.92
C HIS A 31 7.06 -5.00 12.05
N ARG A 32 6.18 -5.23 11.07
CA ARG A 32 6.31 -6.35 10.11
C ARG A 32 7.58 -6.22 9.28
N GLU A 33 7.89 -5.04 8.77
CA GLU A 33 9.12 -4.78 7.99
C GLU A 33 10.39 -5.12 8.79
N GLN A 34 10.38 -4.88 10.11
CA GLN A 34 11.52 -5.22 10.96
C GLN A 34 11.78 -6.74 11.01
N ALA A 35 10.75 -7.57 10.90
CA ALA A 35 10.89 -9.02 10.90
C ALA A 35 11.56 -9.57 9.63
N ILE A 36 11.57 -8.80 8.53
CA ILE A 36 12.05 -9.26 7.21
C ILE A 36 13.37 -8.60 6.78
N LYS A 37 13.98 -7.78 7.65
CA LYS A 37 15.21 -7.00 7.33
C LYS A 37 16.41 -7.82 6.82
N GLY A 38 16.42 -9.14 6.97
CA GLY A 38 17.48 -10.02 6.48
C GLY A 38 17.36 -10.43 5.00
N LEU A 39 16.22 -10.20 4.36
CA LEU A 39 15.98 -10.65 2.99
C LEU A 39 16.59 -9.67 1.98
N VAL A 40 17.45 -10.16 1.08
CA VAL A 40 18.06 -9.31 0.04
C VAL A 40 17.06 -9.09 -1.09
N LEU A 41 16.66 -7.84 -1.28
CA LEU A 41 15.70 -7.42 -2.31
C LEU A 41 16.41 -6.74 -3.48
N SER A 42 16.04 -7.08 -4.71
CA SER A 42 16.58 -6.45 -5.92
C SER A 42 15.50 -6.14 -6.93
N THR A 43 15.49 -4.90 -7.43
CA THR A 43 14.68 -4.48 -8.57
C THR A 43 15.42 -4.62 -9.91
N ALA A 44 16.66 -5.13 -9.89
CA ALA A 44 17.45 -5.29 -11.10
C ALA A 44 16.74 -6.23 -12.09
N GLY A 45 16.65 -5.79 -13.35
CA GLY A 45 15.95 -6.51 -14.41
C GLY A 45 16.79 -7.60 -15.08
N ALA A 46 16.27 -8.13 -16.20
CA ALA A 46 16.80 -9.31 -16.89
C ALA A 46 18.29 -9.27 -17.33
N LYS A 47 18.91 -8.09 -17.33
CA LYS A 47 20.35 -7.92 -17.65
C LYS A 47 21.28 -8.08 -16.44
N ALA A 48 20.72 -8.11 -15.24
CA ALA A 48 21.50 -8.42 -14.05
C ALA A 48 21.70 -9.94 -13.95
N THR A 49 22.91 -10.34 -13.57
CA THR A 49 23.21 -11.75 -13.33
C THR A 49 22.28 -12.27 -12.23
N VAL A 50 21.44 -13.24 -12.58
CA VAL A 50 20.65 -13.97 -11.58
C VAL A 50 21.63 -14.72 -10.69
N PRO A 51 21.54 -14.61 -9.36
CA PRO A 51 22.39 -15.40 -8.46
C PRO A 51 22.29 -16.89 -8.82
N ASN A 52 23.39 -17.63 -8.69
CA ASN A 52 23.32 -19.09 -8.76
C ASN A 52 22.36 -19.57 -7.66
N ALA A 53 21.28 -20.22 -8.07
CA ALA A 53 20.22 -20.68 -7.18
C ALA A 53 19.89 -22.13 -7.51
N HIS A 54 19.62 -22.93 -6.48
CA HIS A 54 19.19 -24.31 -6.67
C HIS A 54 17.70 -24.36 -7.00
N GLN A 55 16.92 -23.43 -6.46
CA GLN A 55 15.49 -23.32 -6.69
C GLN A 55 15.07 -21.86 -6.88
N ALA A 56 14.06 -21.65 -7.72
CA ALA A 56 13.46 -20.34 -7.96
C ALA A 56 11.94 -20.46 -8.06
N GLU A 57 11.22 -19.53 -7.43
CA GLU A 57 9.75 -19.49 -7.43
C GLU A 57 9.25 -18.04 -7.51
N LEU A 58 8.11 -17.83 -8.18
CA LEU A 58 7.46 -16.52 -8.28
C LEU A 58 6.58 -16.30 -7.04
N PHE A 59 6.81 -15.19 -6.34
CA PHE A 59 5.97 -14.76 -5.23
C PHE A 59 5.19 -13.51 -5.62
N VAL A 60 3.95 -13.44 -5.16
CA VAL A 60 3.02 -12.34 -5.42
C VAL A 60 2.34 -11.96 -4.12
N GLY A 61 2.33 -10.66 -3.81
CA GLY A 61 1.55 -10.07 -2.72
C GLY A 61 0.68 -8.97 -3.28
N SER A 62 -0.60 -8.95 -2.93
CA SER A 62 -1.50 -7.86 -3.33
C SER A 62 -2.35 -7.36 -2.16
N VAL A 63 -2.80 -6.11 -2.30
CA VAL A 63 -3.72 -5.46 -1.38
C VAL A 63 -4.63 -4.52 -2.16
N VAL A 64 -5.91 -4.50 -1.78
CA VAL A 64 -6.86 -3.48 -2.23
C VAL A 64 -7.03 -2.47 -1.13
N ILE A 65 -6.80 -1.19 -1.45
CA ILE A 65 -6.93 -0.08 -0.51
C ILE A 65 -7.99 0.91 -1.01
N SER A 66 -8.97 1.21 -0.15
CA SER A 66 -10.02 2.19 -0.43
C SER A 66 -9.67 3.55 0.15
N SER A 67 -10.12 4.61 -0.53
CA SER A 67 -10.20 5.94 0.07
C SER A 67 -11.42 6.03 0.99
N ASP A 68 -11.28 6.75 2.09
CA ASP A 68 -12.42 7.14 2.94
C ASP A 68 -13.01 8.48 2.48
N PHE A 69 -14.24 8.75 2.91
CA PHE A 69 -14.99 9.96 2.53
C PHE A 69 -14.20 11.26 2.81
N PHE A 70 -13.47 11.32 3.92
CA PHE A 70 -12.71 12.50 4.30
C PHE A 70 -11.54 12.72 3.36
N LYS A 71 -10.76 11.67 3.06
CA LYS A 71 -9.66 11.76 2.11
C LYS A 71 -10.15 12.19 0.73
N THR A 72 -11.28 11.68 0.26
CA THR A 72 -11.87 12.09 -1.01
C THR A 72 -12.31 13.56 -1.00
N PHE A 73 -12.91 14.04 0.10
CA PHE A 73 -13.29 15.45 0.24
C PHE A 73 -12.07 16.39 0.25
N VAL A 74 -11.06 16.10 1.07
CA VAL A 74 -9.83 16.91 1.16
C VAL A 74 -9.07 16.86 -0.16
N ALA A 75 -9.02 15.71 -0.83
CA ALA A 75 -8.45 15.61 -2.18
C ALA A 75 -9.18 16.50 -3.19
N GLY A 76 -10.51 16.60 -3.12
CA GLY A 76 -11.29 17.54 -3.94
C GLY A 76 -10.89 19.00 -3.73
N ILE A 77 -10.64 19.41 -2.48
CA ILE A 77 -10.13 20.76 -2.16
C ILE A 77 -8.71 20.93 -2.71
N MET A 78 -7.82 19.97 -2.47
CA MET A 78 -6.42 20.05 -2.95
C MET A 78 -6.34 20.11 -4.47
N ASN A 79 -7.22 19.39 -5.19
CA ASN A 79 -7.31 19.43 -6.65
C ASN A 79 -7.67 20.82 -7.19
N LEU A 80 -8.42 21.62 -6.45
CA LEU A 80 -8.76 22.99 -6.86
C LEU A 80 -7.54 23.91 -6.86
N PHE A 81 -6.63 23.72 -5.90
CA PHE A 81 -5.40 24.50 -5.76
C PHE A 81 -4.22 23.89 -6.53
N GLY A 82 -4.31 22.61 -6.92
CA GLY A 82 -3.27 21.86 -7.60
C GLY A 82 -2.16 21.35 -6.66
N GLY A 83 -1.12 20.75 -7.25
CA GLY A 83 0.02 20.21 -6.51
C GLY A 83 -0.15 18.76 -6.06
N ARG A 84 0.50 18.40 -4.95
CA ARG A 84 0.54 17.03 -4.41
C ARG A 84 -0.70 16.70 -3.59
N ILE A 85 -1.30 15.55 -3.84
CA ILE A 85 -2.49 15.07 -3.12
C ILE A 85 -2.04 14.16 -1.97
N THR A 86 -1.56 14.76 -0.88
CA THR A 86 -0.91 14.06 0.24
C THR A 86 -1.78 12.96 0.88
N VAL A 87 -3.10 13.15 0.91
CA VAL A 87 -4.04 12.14 1.43
C VAL A 87 -4.06 10.86 0.59
N TYR A 88 -3.86 10.95 -0.73
CA TYR A 88 -3.74 9.77 -1.60
C TYR A 88 -2.32 9.20 -1.59
N GLU A 89 -1.30 10.03 -1.40
CA GLU A 89 0.08 9.55 -1.21
C GLU A 89 0.19 8.61 0.00
N SER A 90 -0.47 8.95 1.12
CA SER A 90 -0.48 8.08 2.31
C SER A 90 -1.19 6.74 2.06
N LEU A 91 -2.31 6.75 1.31
CA LEU A 91 -2.97 5.51 0.88
C LEU A 91 -2.04 4.65 0.01
N LEU A 92 -1.37 5.25 -0.97
CA LEU A 92 -0.42 4.57 -1.85
C LEU A 92 0.79 4.03 -1.10
N GLU A 93 1.29 4.74 -0.10
CA GLU A 93 2.37 4.26 0.76
C GLU A 93 1.98 2.98 1.48
N ARG A 94 0.83 2.99 2.17
CA ARG A 94 0.33 1.81 2.90
C ARG A 94 0.10 0.63 1.95
N GLY A 95 -0.49 0.88 0.79
CA GLY A 95 -0.74 -0.16 -0.22
C GLY A 95 0.55 -0.81 -0.71
N ARG A 96 1.56 -0.02 -1.07
CA ARG A 96 2.87 -0.55 -1.52
C ARG A 96 3.56 -1.38 -0.44
N ARG A 97 3.58 -0.86 0.80
CA ARG A 97 4.23 -1.53 1.93
C ARG A 97 3.55 -2.86 2.27
N GLU A 98 2.22 -2.87 2.33
CA GLU A 98 1.46 -4.10 2.60
C GLU A 98 1.62 -5.14 1.48
N ALA A 99 1.58 -4.73 0.20
CA ALA A 99 1.77 -5.65 -0.92
C ALA A 99 3.18 -6.28 -0.92
N LEU A 100 4.22 -5.47 -0.68
CA LEU A 100 5.59 -5.94 -0.56
C LEU A 100 5.74 -6.91 0.63
N LEU A 101 5.24 -6.53 1.80
CA LEU A 101 5.28 -7.39 2.99
C LEU A 101 4.65 -8.76 2.75
N ARG A 102 3.48 -8.83 2.10
CA ARG A 102 2.83 -10.12 1.79
C ARG A 102 3.66 -11.00 0.86
N MET A 103 4.30 -10.40 -0.15
CA MET A 103 5.20 -11.10 -1.07
C MET A 103 6.46 -11.59 -0.34
N GLU A 104 7.04 -10.75 0.51
CA GLU A 104 8.25 -11.04 1.26
C GLU A 104 8.02 -12.10 2.34
N GLU A 105 6.90 -12.02 3.08
CA GLU A 105 6.52 -13.01 4.10
C GLU A 105 6.32 -14.40 3.49
N THR A 106 5.69 -14.48 2.31
CA THR A 106 5.48 -15.76 1.62
C THR A 106 6.79 -16.33 1.07
N ALA A 107 7.65 -15.49 0.49
CA ALA A 107 8.98 -15.89 0.05
C ALA A 107 9.88 -16.34 1.21
N LEU A 108 9.84 -15.62 2.34
CA LEU A 108 10.61 -15.95 3.54
C LEU A 108 10.13 -17.26 4.17
N ALA A 109 8.81 -17.50 4.22
CA ALA A 109 8.25 -18.77 4.69
C ALA A 109 8.66 -19.96 3.81
N TRP A 110 8.87 -19.72 2.52
CA TRP A 110 9.46 -20.70 1.60
C TRP A 110 10.98 -20.85 1.77
N GLY A 111 11.63 -19.98 2.54
CA GLY A 111 13.08 -20.01 2.77
C GLY A 111 13.89 -19.34 1.67
N ALA A 112 13.33 -18.33 1.00
CA ALA A 112 14.08 -17.51 0.05
C ALA A 112 15.23 -16.79 0.76
N GLU A 113 16.43 -16.86 0.18
CA GLU A 113 17.59 -16.06 0.61
C GLU A 113 17.56 -14.66 -0.02
N ARG A 114 17.01 -14.56 -1.24
CA ARG A 114 16.90 -13.29 -1.99
C ARG A 114 15.61 -13.26 -2.80
N ILE A 115 15.08 -12.07 -3.05
CA ILE A 115 14.04 -11.84 -4.05
C ILE A 115 14.58 -10.91 -5.13
N VAL A 116 14.56 -11.36 -6.37
CA VAL A 116 15.06 -10.63 -7.54
C VAL A 116 13.93 -10.18 -8.45
N ASN A 117 14.22 -9.19 -9.30
CA ASN A 117 13.30 -8.64 -10.29
C ASN A 117 11.96 -8.19 -9.67
N ILE A 118 12.01 -7.56 -8.49
CA ILE A 118 10.81 -7.06 -7.81
C ILE A 118 10.15 -5.98 -8.66
N ARG A 119 8.85 -6.08 -8.84
CA ARG A 119 7.99 -5.12 -9.54
C ARG A 119 6.78 -4.81 -8.68
N ILE A 120 6.30 -3.57 -8.82
CA ILE A 120 5.05 -3.13 -8.22
C ILE A 120 4.17 -2.61 -9.35
N GLN A 121 2.92 -3.03 -9.35
CA GLN A 121 1.88 -2.58 -10.27
C GLN A 121 0.68 -2.07 -9.47
N THR A 122 -0.08 -1.19 -10.09
CA THR A 122 -1.32 -0.67 -9.51
C THR A 122 -2.45 -0.78 -10.52
N ALA A 123 -3.63 -1.18 -10.07
CA ALA A 123 -4.84 -1.18 -10.86
C ALA A 123 -5.90 -0.32 -10.18
N GLU A 124 -6.47 0.62 -10.91
CA GLU A 124 -7.60 1.41 -10.41
C GLU A 124 -8.86 0.55 -10.39
N LEU A 125 -9.50 0.47 -9.24
CA LEU A 125 -10.81 -0.14 -9.07
C LEU A 125 -11.83 0.98 -8.96
N SER A 126 -12.31 1.44 -10.12
CA SER A 126 -13.34 2.47 -10.18
C SER A 126 -14.69 1.87 -9.75
N GLY A 127 -15.39 2.57 -8.87
CA GLY A 127 -16.80 2.27 -8.61
C GLY A 127 -17.64 2.72 -9.82
N ASN A 128 -18.61 1.90 -10.21
CA ASN A 128 -19.54 2.01 -11.37
C ASN A 128 -20.29 3.35 -11.59
N SER A 129 -19.85 4.50 -11.05
CA SER A 129 -20.68 5.71 -10.98
C SER A 129 -19.97 7.04 -11.25
N GLY A 130 -18.77 7.05 -11.84
CA GLY A 130 -18.13 8.30 -12.28
C GLY A 130 -17.78 9.30 -11.16
N LYS A 131 -17.80 8.86 -9.89
CA LYS A 131 -17.53 9.68 -8.70
C LYS A 131 -16.09 9.55 -8.17
N GLY A 132 -15.13 9.28 -9.06
CA GLY A 132 -13.71 9.19 -8.74
C GLY A 132 -13.23 7.79 -8.32
N VAL A 133 -11.92 7.71 -8.00
CA VAL A 133 -11.26 6.48 -7.57
C VAL A 133 -11.79 6.07 -6.19
N VAL A 134 -12.44 4.90 -6.12
CA VAL A 134 -13.00 4.36 -4.88
C VAL A 134 -11.97 3.49 -4.18
N ALA A 135 -11.30 2.63 -4.94
CA ALA A 135 -10.24 1.78 -4.45
C ALA A 135 -9.14 1.61 -5.49
N LEU A 136 -7.97 1.16 -5.03
CA LEU A 136 -6.83 0.83 -5.84
C LEU A 136 -6.26 -0.50 -5.37
N GLU A 137 -5.99 -1.40 -6.31
CA GLU A 137 -5.17 -2.56 -6.06
C GLU A 137 -3.69 -2.21 -6.21
N VAL A 138 -2.87 -2.64 -5.26
CA VAL A 138 -1.41 -2.64 -5.37
C VAL A 138 -0.94 -4.08 -5.37
N ILE A 139 -0.17 -4.47 -6.39
CA ILE A 139 0.39 -5.80 -6.58
C ILE A 139 1.91 -5.66 -6.54
N ALA A 140 2.58 -6.44 -5.71
CA ALA A 140 4.03 -6.63 -5.72
C ALA A 140 4.33 -8.08 -6.14
N TYR A 141 5.31 -8.26 -7.02
CA TYR A 141 5.75 -9.60 -7.42
C TYR A 141 7.26 -9.63 -7.68
N GLY A 142 7.86 -10.80 -7.51
CA GLY A 142 9.29 -11.02 -7.69
C GLY A 142 9.63 -12.50 -7.60
N THR A 143 10.86 -12.86 -7.95
CA THR A 143 11.31 -14.25 -7.93
C THR A 143 12.18 -14.49 -6.71
N GLY A 144 11.72 -15.34 -5.79
CA GLY A 144 12.51 -15.81 -4.66
C GLY A 144 13.52 -16.86 -5.10
N VAL A 145 14.73 -16.80 -4.58
CA VAL A 145 15.81 -17.77 -4.84
C VAL A 145 16.43 -18.24 -3.54
N ARG A 146 16.79 -19.53 -3.50
CA ARG A 146 17.51 -20.21 -2.41
C ARG A 146 18.36 -21.35 -2.95
#